data_AF-A0A6H1M0T9-F1
#
_entry.id   AF-A0A6H1M0T9-F1
#
_cell.length_a   1.000
_cell.length_b   1.000
_cell.length_c   1.000
_cell.angle_alpha   90.00
_cell.angle_beta   90.00
_cell.angle_gamma   90.00
#
_symmetry.space_group_name_H-M   'P 1'
#
loop_
_entity.id
_entity.type
_entity.pdbx_description
1 polymer ?
#
loop_
_entity_poly.entity_id
_entity_poly.type
_entity_poly.pdbx_seq_one_letter_code
_entity_poly.pdbx_strand_id
1 'polypeptide(L)' 'MKHVNLRLPDDLHEQARAAAEADDRSLNSWLIAAVRQAVTSGKTPNRPEGDSATPAPLRGSGHSPRP' A
#
# COMPACT_ATOMS: atom_id res chain seq x y z
N MET A 1 -10.06 2.87 -24.84
CA MET A 1 -9.07 2.14 -23.99
C MET A 1 -8.36 1.10 -24.86
N LYS A 2 -7.12 0.71 -24.54
CA LYS A 2 -6.42 -0.38 -25.25
C LYS A 2 -6.82 -1.72 -24.66
N HIS A 3 -7.09 -2.71 -25.52
CA HIS A 3 -7.33 -4.09 -25.10
C HIS A 3 -5.98 -4.82 -24.96
N VAL A 4 -5.83 -5.63 -23.92
CA VAL A 4 -4.61 -6.38 -23.64
C VAL A 4 -4.97 -7.85 -23.43
N ASN A 5 -4.29 -8.75 -24.11
CA ASN A 5 -4.41 -10.19 -23.85
C ASN A 5 -3.25 -10.62 -22.96
N LEU A 6 -3.55 -11.05 -21.74
CA LEU A 6 -2.59 -11.52 -20.74
C LEU A 6 -2.69 -13.04 -20.64
N ARG A 7 -1.56 -13.73 -20.67
CA ARG A 7 -1.48 -15.17 -20.38
C ARG A 7 -0.99 -15.35 -18.95
N LEU A 8 -1.79 -16.00 -18.13
CA LEU A 8 -1.46 -16.36 -16.77
C LEU A 8 -1.40 -17.88 -16.66
N PRO A 9 -0.45 -18.44 -15.88
CA PRO A 9 -0.56 -19.82 -15.44
C PRO A 9 -1.89 -20.02 -14.70
N ASP A 10 -2.50 -21.19 -14.83
CA ASP A 10 -3.82 -21.48 -14.26
C ASP A 10 -3.85 -21.25 -12.74
N ASP A 11 -2.81 -21.67 -12.03
CA ASP A 11 -2.68 -21.47 -10.58
C ASP A 11 -2.71 -19.99 -10.18
N LEU A 12 -2.13 -19.12 -11.03
CA LEU A 12 -2.07 -17.69 -10.77
C LEU A 12 -3.38 -16.99 -11.15
N HIS A 13 -4.06 -17.49 -12.18
CA HIS A 13 -5.40 -17.02 -12.54
C HIS A 13 -6.41 -17.30 -11.43
N GLU A 14 -6.38 -18.49 -10.83
CA GLU A 14 -7.29 -18.86 -9.74
C GLU A 14 -6.99 -18.07 -8.46
N GLN A 15 -5.71 -17.85 -8.12
CA GLN A 15 -5.33 -16.96 -7.02
C GLN A 15 -5.80 -15.53 -7.25
N ALA A 16 -5.65 -14.99 -8.47
CA ALA A 16 -6.10 -13.65 -8.81
C ALA A 16 -7.63 -13.53 -8.75
N ARG A 17 -8.36 -14.57 -9.15
CA ARG A 17 -9.82 -14.64 -9.05
C ARG A 17 -10.27 -14.60 -7.59
N ALA A 18 -9.70 -15.45 -6.74
CA ALA A 18 -10.02 -15.48 -5.32
C ALA A 18 -9.74 -14.14 -4.61
N ALA A 19 -8.62 -13.49 -4.94
CA ALA A 19 -8.29 -12.17 -4.41
C ALA A 19 -9.28 -11.09 -4.87
N ALA A 20 -9.74 -11.15 -6.13
CA ALA A 20 -10.74 -10.22 -6.64
C ALA A 20 -12.11 -10.39 -5.96
N GLU A 21 -12.53 -11.64 -5.73
CA GLU A 21 -13.76 -11.96 -5.01
C GLU A 21 -13.71 -11.48 -3.55
N ALA A 22 -12.57 -11.65 -2.87
CA ALA A 22 -12.37 -11.14 -1.53
C ALA A 22 -12.46 -9.60 -1.43
N ASP A 23 -12.08 -8.90 -2.51
CA ASP A 23 -12.18 -7.44 -2.62
C ASP A 23 -13.55 -6.95 -3.15
N ASP A 24 -14.54 -7.84 -3.34
CA ASP A 24 -15.86 -7.58 -3.93
C ASP A 24 -15.77 -6.88 -5.30
N ARG A 25 -14.83 -7.34 -6.14
CA ARG A 25 -14.53 -6.75 -7.45
C ARG A 25 -14.46 -7.79 -8.54
N SER A 26 -14.69 -7.35 -9.77
CA SER A 26 -14.35 -8.17 -10.93
C SER A 26 -12.83 -8.33 -11.05
N LEU A 27 -12.40 -9.48 -11.55
CA LEU A 27 -10.97 -9.78 -11.78
C LEU A 27 -10.27 -8.69 -12.61
N ASN A 28 -10.93 -8.14 -13.63
CA ASN A 28 -10.35 -7.08 -14.46
C ASN A 28 -10.12 -5.79 -13.65
N SER A 29 -11.12 -5.33 -12.88
CA SER A 29 -10.99 -4.14 -12.05
C SER A 29 -9.94 -4.33 -10.95
N TRP A 30 -9.87 -5.53 -10.38
CA TRP A 30 -8.86 -5.92 -9.40
C TRP A 30 -7.45 -5.88 -10.00
N LEU A 31 -7.23 -6.50 -11.16
CA LEU A 31 -5.94 -6.48 -11.87
C LEU A 31 -5.48 -5.05 -12.21
N ILE A 32 -6.39 -4.18 -12.65
CA ILE A 32 -6.04 -2.78 -12.94
C ILE A 32 -5.56 -2.06 -11.66
N ALA A 33 -6.22 -2.29 -10.53
CA ALA A 33 -5.81 -1.72 -9.25
C ALA A 33 -4.44 -2.27 -8.80
N ALA A 34 -4.23 -3.59 -8.91
CA ALA A 34 -2.96 -4.24 -8.57
C ALA A 34 -1.80 -3.71 -9.43
N VAL A 35 -1.98 -3.58 -10.75
CA VAL A 35 -0.97 -3.00 -11.65
C VAL A 35 -0.69 -1.55 -11.30
N ARG A 36 -1.72 -0.74 -11.00
CA ARG A 36 -1.55 0.65 -10.57
C ARG A 36 -0.74 0.74 -9.28
N GLN A 37 -1.01 -0.12 -8.31
CA GLN A 37 -0.25 -0.18 -7.06
C GLN A 37 1.20 -0.56 -7.32
N ALA A 38 1.45 -1.60 -8.11
CA ALA A 38 2.80 -2.07 -8.44
C ALA A 38 3.65 -0.99 -9.13
N VAL A 39 3.09 -0.25 -10.09
CA VAL A 39 3.84 0.85 -10.75
C VAL A 39 4.05 2.06 -9.84
N THR A 40 3.15 2.28 -8.87
CA THR A 40 3.28 3.36 -7.89
C THR A 40 4.33 3.02 -6.84
N SER A 41 4.29 1.81 -6.29
CA SER A 41 5.27 1.28 -5.33
C SER A 41 6.65 1.04 -5.95
N GLY A 42 6.72 0.66 -7.23
CA GLY A 42 7.99 0.56 -7.95
C GLY A 42 8.64 1.93 -8.23
N LYS A 43 7.87 3.02 -8.16
CA LYS A 43 8.38 4.38 -8.32
C LYS A 43 8.96 4.95 -7.03
N THR A 44 8.62 4.40 -5.87
CA THR A 44 9.36 4.65 -4.62
C THR A 44 10.63 3.80 -4.66
N PRO A 45 11.82 4.38 -4.93
CA PRO A 45 13.06 3.63 -4.87
C PRO A 45 13.30 3.36 -3.39
N ASN A 46 13.02 2.14 -2.95
CA ASN A 46 13.56 1.49 -1.76
C ASN A 46 14.03 2.51 -0.70
N ARG A 47 13.09 3.29 -0.14
CA ARG A 47 13.41 4.12 1.02
C ARG A 47 13.27 3.14 2.18
N PRO A 48 14.37 2.69 2.81
CA PRO A 48 14.19 2.08 4.11
C PRO A 48 13.43 3.10 4.95
N GLU A 49 12.37 2.66 5.62
CA GLU A 49 11.63 3.41 6.63
C GLU A 49 12.61 3.71 7.80
N GLY A 50 13.59 4.57 7.54
CA GLY A 50 14.58 5.05 8.49
C GLY A 50 13.98 6.25 9.19
N ASP A 51 13.86 6.09 10.51
CA ASP A 51 13.41 7.06 11.49
C ASP A 51 11.92 7.41 11.49
N SER A 52 11.14 6.53 12.14
CA SER A 52 10.20 7.02 13.15
C SER A 52 10.98 7.67 14.29
N ALA A 53 11.57 8.85 14.04
CA ALA A 53 11.95 9.77 15.09
C ALA A 53 10.64 10.32 15.65
N THR A 54 10.07 9.60 16.61
CA THR A 54 9.12 10.15 17.58
C THR A 54 9.74 11.45 18.11
N PRO A 55 9.17 12.64 17.90
CA PRO A 55 9.60 13.79 18.66
C PRO A 55 9.19 13.53 20.11
N ALA A 56 10.18 13.26 20.96
CA ALA A 56 9.98 13.12 22.39
C ALA A 56 9.22 14.35 22.93
N PRO A 57 8.22 14.19 23.80
CA PRO A 57 7.59 15.34 24.43
C PRO A 57 8.59 15.96 25.41
N LEU A 58 9.28 17.02 24.98
CA LEU A 58 10.02 17.93 25.86
C LEU A 58 9.00 18.76 26.66
N ARG A 59 8.23 18.11 27.55
CA ARG A 59 7.42 18.81 28.53
C ARG A 59 8.31 19.11 29.73
N GLY A 60 9.00 20.25 29.64
CA GLY A 60 9.86 20.79 30.67
C GLY A 60 9.19 20.81 32.02
N SER A 61 9.89 20.24 32.99
CA SER A 61 9.69 20.44 34.41
C SER A 61 9.87 21.92 34.75
N GLY A 62 8.84 22.55 35.32
CA GLY A 62 8.88 23.93 35.77
C GLY A 62 7.78 24.16 36.81
N HIS A 63 8.10 23.83 38.06
CA HIS A 63 7.32 24.28 39.21
C HIS A 63 7.44 25.80 39.36
N SER A 64 6.31 26.49 39.52
CA SER A 64 6.05 27.42 40.63
C SER A 64 4.63 28.00 40.53
N PRO A 65 3.84 28.01 41.62
CA PRO A 65 2.58 28.72 41.68
C PRO A 65 2.74 30.16 42.23
N ARG A 66 1.89 31.07 41.73
CA ARG A 66 1.43 32.36 42.31
C ARG A 66 2.41 33.55 42.30
N PRO A 67 1.93 34.83 42.38
CA PRO A 67 0.81 35.38 43.17
C PRO A 67 -0.55 35.57 42.49
#